data_AF-A0A815S4E1-F1
#
_entry.id   AF-A0A815S4E1-F1
#
_cell.length_a   1.000
_cell.length_b   1.000
_cell.length_c   1.000
_cell.angle_alpha   90.00
_cell.angle_beta   90.00
_cell.angle_gamma   90.00
#
_symmetry.space_group_name_H-M   'P 1'
#
loop_
_entity.id
_entity.type
_entity.pdbx_description
1 polymer ?
#
loop_
_entity_poly.entity_id
_entity_poly.type
_entity_poly.pdbx_seq_one_letter_code
_entity_poly.pdbx_strand_id
1 'polypeptide(L)'
;MKSKDLQNIVLSKYQNGDTPTKTFRDLNSGIGLRTIKRWCQMILQSGSTTLSSPPGCRRLARTKGNIRKVKSRLRRKKRVSARKLSMELDISERSVRRILKNDLELHPCKKVVEPLLSDDQKIKREKFANWIRTNFRKKEGYVRNEDEVAHDLHSILTQVFQISYEYVASPFYVAGESYGGKYVPAIVRKIHVENPQAKIKINLKGMAIDDGLIDPYNQWDYGLVMYQVGLIDEQELERVSIQTQLGRRAIELKQYLLVSFSI
;
A
#
# COMPACT_ATOMS: atom_id res chain seq x y z
N MET A 1 -1.98 39.58 23.05
CA MET A 1 -1.92 38.42 23.99
C MET A 1 -2.98 37.40 23.62
N LYS A 2 -2.68 36.10 23.70
CA LYS A 2 -3.71 35.06 23.50
C LYS A 2 -4.64 35.04 24.72
N SER A 3 -5.89 34.60 24.55
CA SER A 3 -6.90 34.60 25.62
C SER A 3 -6.47 33.85 26.89
N LYS A 4 -5.58 32.85 26.78
CA LYS A 4 -5.06 32.09 27.93
C LYS A 4 -4.01 32.88 28.73
N ASP A 5 -3.17 33.66 28.06
CA ASP A 5 -2.13 34.47 28.71
C ASP A 5 -2.77 35.53 29.62
N LEU A 6 -3.87 36.13 29.15
CA LEU A 6 -4.68 37.09 29.90
C LEU A 6 -5.36 36.44 31.11
N GLN A 7 -5.88 35.22 30.96
CA GLN A 7 -6.47 34.47 32.08
C GLN A 7 -5.43 34.14 33.16
N ASN A 8 -4.21 33.78 32.77
CA ASN A 8 -3.12 33.47 33.70
C ASN A 8 -2.67 34.71 34.49
N ILE A 9 -2.62 35.89 33.86
CA ILE A 9 -2.25 37.13 34.56
C ILE A 9 -3.37 37.59 35.51
N VAL A 10 -4.64 37.44 35.12
CA VAL A 10 -5.75 37.71 36.04
C VAL A 10 -5.72 36.74 37.23
N LEU A 11 -5.39 35.47 37.00
CA LEU A 11 -5.23 34.47 38.06
C LEU A 11 -4.09 34.83 39.01
N SER A 12 -2.91 35.22 38.51
CA SER A 12 -1.77 35.58 39.36
C SER A 12 -2.04 36.82 40.20
N LYS A 13 -2.64 37.86 39.62
CA LYS A 13 -3.05 39.07 40.36
C LYS A 13 -4.09 38.77 41.44
N TYR A 14 -5.04 37.90 41.13
CA TYR A 14 -6.05 37.47 42.09
C TYR A 14 -5.43 36.68 43.26
N GLN A 15 -4.49 35.77 42.99
CA GLN A 15 -3.74 35.04 44.03
C GLN A 15 -2.90 35.96 44.93
N ASN A 16 -2.38 37.06 44.37
CA ASN A 16 -1.66 38.09 45.11
C ASN A 16 -2.57 39.04 45.91
N GLY A 17 -3.90 38.80 45.92
CA GLY A 17 -4.86 39.56 46.70
C GLY A 17 -5.36 40.85 46.04
N ASP A 18 -5.08 41.08 44.75
CA ASP A 18 -5.57 42.26 44.06
C ASP A 18 -7.09 42.20 43.82
N THR A 19 -7.75 43.34 44.00
CA THR A 19 -9.18 43.46 43.70
C THR A 19 -9.41 43.48 42.18
N PRO A 20 -10.53 42.91 41.67
CA PRO A 20 -10.83 42.89 40.24
C PRO A 20 -10.79 44.27 39.56
N THR A 21 -11.12 45.32 40.30
CA THR A 21 -11.10 46.72 39.84
C THR A 21 -9.67 47.26 39.70
N LYS A 22 -8.76 46.85 40.60
CA LYS A 22 -7.33 47.17 40.53
C LYS A 22 -6.69 46.41 39.36
N THR A 23 -6.98 45.10 39.25
CA THR A 23 -6.54 44.26 38.13
C THR A 23 -6.97 44.83 36.78
N PHE A 24 -8.21 45.34 36.65
CA PHE A 24 -8.69 45.98 35.43
C PHE A 24 -7.94 47.28 35.10
N ARG A 25 -7.70 48.15 36.10
CA ARG A 25 -6.93 49.39 35.93
C ARG A 25 -5.50 49.12 35.49
N ASP A 26 -4.84 48.16 36.12
CA ASP A 26 -3.45 47.85 35.84
C ASP A 26 -3.25 47.15 34.49
N LEU A 27 -4.25 46.38 34.03
CA LEU A 27 -4.13 45.64 32.78
C LEU A 27 -4.24 46.53 31.55
N ASN A 28 -4.83 47.74 31.67
CA ASN A 28 -4.99 48.78 30.64
C ASN A 28 -5.15 48.28 29.18
N SER A 29 -5.83 47.15 28.99
CA SER A 29 -5.89 46.45 27.71
C SER A 29 -7.20 45.67 27.56
N GLY A 30 -7.93 45.99 26.48
CA GLY A 30 -8.89 45.17 25.72
C GLY A 30 -10.00 44.33 26.39
N ILE A 31 -10.01 44.13 27.71
CA ILE A 31 -10.90 43.20 28.43
C ILE A 31 -11.79 43.99 29.38
N GLY A 32 -13.12 43.85 29.23
CA GLY A 32 -14.07 44.52 30.11
C GLY A 32 -14.03 44.01 31.56
N LEU A 33 -14.25 44.91 32.52
CA LEU A 33 -14.33 44.60 33.97
C LEU A 33 -15.29 43.45 34.30
N ARG A 34 -16.39 43.28 33.55
CA ARG A 34 -17.33 42.16 33.73
C ARG A 34 -16.68 40.79 33.51
N THR A 35 -15.78 40.69 32.53
CA THR A 35 -15.06 39.46 32.21
C THR A 35 -14.07 39.12 33.32
N ILE A 36 -13.35 40.11 33.86
CA ILE A 36 -12.42 39.94 34.98
C ILE A 36 -13.18 39.49 36.24
N LYS A 37 -14.30 40.16 36.58
CA LYS A 37 -15.16 39.74 37.69
C LYS A 37 -15.67 38.31 37.53
N ARG A 38 -16.10 37.94 36.32
CA ARG A 38 -16.54 36.57 36.00
C ARG A 38 -15.41 35.55 36.22
N TRP A 39 -14.19 35.84 35.79
CA TRP A 39 -13.05 34.94 36.01
C TRP A 39 -12.66 34.83 37.48
N CYS A 40 -12.59 35.92 38.24
CA CYS A 40 -12.36 35.87 39.68
C CYS A 40 -13.42 35.04 40.42
N GLN A 41 -14.70 35.18 40.02
CA GLN A 41 -15.79 34.37 40.57
C GLN A 41 -15.66 32.88 40.22
N MET A 42 -15.24 32.56 39.00
CA MET A 42 -14.97 31.17 38.60
C MET A 42 -13.80 30.56 39.37
N ILE A 43 -12.73 31.33 39.61
CA ILE A 43 -11.58 30.90 40.42
C ILE A 43 -12.02 30.59 41.85
N LEU A 44 -12.84 31.46 42.47
CA LEU A 44 -13.40 31.22 43.80
C LEU A 44 -14.23 29.93 43.88
N GLN A 45 -14.98 29.61 42.83
CA GLN A 45 -15.91 28.47 42.84
C GLN A 45 -15.28 27.15 42.44
N SER A 46 -14.27 27.16 41.57
CA SER A 46 -13.77 25.94 40.91
C SER A 46 -12.25 25.82 40.85
N GLY A 47 -11.50 26.81 41.35
CA GLY A 47 -10.03 26.83 41.30
C GLY A 47 -9.43 26.95 39.89
N SER A 48 -10.26 27.14 38.86
CA SER A 48 -9.85 27.17 37.45
C SER A 48 -10.46 28.34 36.69
N THR A 49 -9.74 28.83 35.69
CA THR A 49 -10.19 29.84 34.71
C THR A 49 -10.76 29.22 33.43
N THR A 50 -10.74 27.90 33.28
CA THR A 50 -11.21 27.22 32.07
C THR A 50 -12.75 27.22 32.00
N LEU A 51 -13.29 27.91 31.00
CA LEU A 51 -14.73 27.85 30.70
C LEU A 51 -15.07 26.44 30.19
N SER A 52 -15.97 25.72 30.89
CA SER A 52 -16.62 24.56 30.30
C SER A 52 -17.42 25.03 29.09
N SER A 53 -17.20 24.38 27.94
CA SER A 53 -18.00 24.67 26.76
C SER A 53 -19.46 24.34 27.08
N PRO A 54 -20.44 25.20 26.70
CA PRO A 54 -21.84 24.86 26.85
C PRO A 54 -22.12 23.51 26.21
N PRO A 55 -23.03 22.69 26.77
CA PRO A 55 -23.45 21.47 26.10
C PRO A 55 -23.95 21.84 24.71
N GLY A 56 -23.27 21.31 23.68
CA GLY A 56 -23.61 21.59 22.29
C GLY A 56 -25.09 21.25 21.99
N CYS A 57 -25.64 21.84 20.93
CA CYS A 57 -27.02 21.61 20.52
C CYS A 57 -27.39 20.11 20.50
N ARG A 58 -28.53 19.75 21.10
CA ARG A 58 -28.99 18.36 21.15
C ARG A 58 -29.20 17.83 19.72
N ARG A 59 -28.60 16.68 19.43
CA ARG A 59 -28.78 15.99 18.13
C ARG A 59 -30.20 15.42 18.05
N LEU A 60 -31.13 16.14 17.43
CA LEU A 60 -32.54 15.76 17.38
C LEU A 60 -32.80 14.42 16.65
N ALA A 61 -31.99 14.06 15.65
CA ALA A 61 -32.28 12.90 14.80
C ALA A 61 -31.35 11.67 14.97
N ARG A 62 -30.12 11.83 15.47
CA ARG A 62 -29.15 10.74 15.75
C ARG A 62 -29.21 10.30 17.21
N THR A 63 -30.41 10.02 17.72
CA THR A 63 -30.58 9.52 19.08
C THR A 63 -30.16 8.06 19.19
N LYS A 64 -29.78 7.61 20.40
CA LYS A 64 -29.44 6.18 20.64
C LYS A 64 -30.59 5.25 20.20
N GLY A 65 -31.84 5.69 20.34
CA GLY A 65 -33.03 4.96 19.88
C GLY A 65 -33.08 4.79 18.35
N ASN A 66 -32.90 5.87 17.60
CA ASN A 66 -32.90 5.83 16.13
C ASN A 66 -31.73 5.00 15.58
N ILE A 67 -30.54 5.10 16.19
CA ILE A 67 -29.39 4.27 15.82
C ILE A 67 -29.71 2.78 16.03
N ARG A 68 -30.32 2.42 17.17
CA ARG A 68 -30.73 1.04 17.44
C ARG A 68 -31.78 0.54 16.44
N LYS A 69 -32.78 1.36 16.10
CA LYS A 69 -33.80 1.03 15.09
C LYS A 69 -33.19 0.73 13.72
N VAL A 70 -32.29 1.58 13.24
CA VAL A 70 -31.59 1.35 11.96
C VAL A 70 -30.73 0.08 12.03
N LYS A 71 -29.98 -0.10 13.13
CA LYS A 71 -29.11 -1.28 13.32
C LYS A 71 -29.89 -2.59 13.37
N SER A 72 -31.00 -2.65 14.09
CA SER A 72 -31.83 -3.87 14.18
C SER A 72 -32.50 -4.18 12.84
N ARG A 73 -32.93 -3.15 12.11
CA ARG A 73 -33.54 -3.32 10.79
C ARG A 73 -32.57 -3.88 9.74
N LEU A 74 -31.31 -3.47 9.78
CA LEU A 74 -30.26 -3.98 8.88
C LEU A 74 -29.84 -5.42 9.17
N ARG A 75 -29.96 -5.88 10.42
CA ARG A 75 -29.70 -7.30 10.77
C ARG A 75 -30.63 -8.25 10.02
N ARG A 76 -31.90 -7.87 9.85
CA ARG A 76 -32.91 -8.67 9.15
C ARG A 76 -32.69 -8.68 7.63
N LYS A 77 -32.43 -7.52 7.04
CA LYS A 77 -32.20 -7.39 5.59
C LYS A 77 -31.18 -6.30 5.33
N LYS A 78 -29.98 -6.71 4.93
CA LYS A 78 -28.81 -5.82 4.69
C LYS A 78 -28.91 -5.00 3.40
N ARG A 79 -29.70 -5.43 2.42
CA ARG A 79 -29.84 -4.77 1.11
C ARG A 79 -31.12 -3.93 1.04
N VAL A 80 -31.02 -2.67 1.46
CA VAL A 80 -32.10 -1.68 1.40
C VAL A 80 -31.53 -0.28 1.18
N SER A 81 -32.25 0.56 0.43
CA SER A 81 -31.88 1.95 0.23
C SER A 81 -32.12 2.78 1.49
N ALA A 82 -31.36 3.87 1.66
CA ALA A 82 -31.58 4.82 2.75
C ALA A 82 -33.00 5.41 2.73
N ARG A 83 -33.57 5.62 1.53
CA ARG A 83 -34.95 6.08 1.34
C ARG A 83 -35.97 5.08 1.88
N LYS A 84 -35.80 3.78 1.59
CA LYS A 84 -36.69 2.74 2.11
C LYS A 84 -36.62 2.63 3.64
N LEU A 85 -35.41 2.69 4.20
CA LEU A 85 -35.22 2.74 5.66
C LEU A 85 -35.84 3.98 6.29
N SER A 86 -35.80 5.12 5.58
CA SER A 86 -36.41 6.37 6.02
C SER A 86 -37.92 6.24 6.16
N MET A 87 -38.58 5.68 5.14
CA MET A 87 -40.03 5.43 5.16
C MET A 87 -40.45 4.39 6.21
N GLU A 88 -39.70 3.30 6.35
CA GLU A 88 -40.05 2.22 7.29
C GLU A 88 -39.85 2.61 8.77
N LEU A 89 -38.88 3.48 9.07
CA LEU A 89 -38.50 3.80 10.45
C LEU A 89 -38.98 5.18 10.91
N ASP A 90 -39.65 5.93 10.04
CA ASP A 90 -40.08 7.31 10.25
C ASP A 90 -38.92 8.23 10.71
N ILE A 91 -37.80 8.13 9.99
CA ILE A 91 -36.59 8.94 10.22
C ILE A 91 -36.25 9.59 8.89
N SER A 92 -35.94 10.89 8.87
CA SER A 92 -35.54 11.56 7.62
C SER A 92 -34.36 10.85 6.92
N GLU A 93 -34.41 10.80 5.59
CA GLU A 93 -33.41 10.12 4.76
C GLU A 93 -31.99 10.64 5.03
N ARG A 94 -31.84 11.95 5.29
CA ARG A 94 -30.56 12.58 5.66
C ARG A 94 -30.01 12.02 6.97
N SER A 95 -30.87 11.77 7.95
CA SER A 95 -30.47 11.19 9.23
C SER A 95 -30.14 9.72 9.09
N VAL A 96 -30.90 8.96 8.31
CA VAL A 96 -30.57 7.56 7.99
C VAL A 96 -29.19 7.48 7.34
N ARG A 97 -28.90 8.28 6.31
CA ARG A 97 -27.57 8.33 5.68
C ARG A 97 -26.45 8.64 6.68
N ARG A 98 -26.66 9.60 7.57
CA ARG A 98 -25.69 9.96 8.62
C ARG A 98 -25.49 8.84 9.63
N ILE A 99 -26.55 8.14 10.03
CA ILE A 99 -26.46 6.98 10.94
C ILE A 99 -25.67 5.86 10.27
N LEU A 100 -25.99 5.53 9.02
CA LEU A 100 -25.27 4.51 8.26
C LEU A 100 -23.77 4.83 8.17
N LYS A 101 -23.41 6.05 7.79
CA LYS A 101 -22.01 6.44 7.57
C LYS A 101 -21.23 6.65 8.87
N ASN A 102 -21.80 7.40 9.83
CA ASN A 102 -21.04 7.94 10.98
C ASN A 102 -21.25 7.17 12.28
N ASP A 103 -22.33 6.37 12.41
CA ASP A 103 -22.61 5.60 13.64
C ASP A 103 -22.44 4.09 13.42
N LEU A 104 -22.68 3.60 12.20
CA LEU A 104 -22.55 2.18 11.84
C LEU A 104 -21.36 1.89 10.94
N GLU A 105 -20.64 2.92 10.48
CA GLU A 105 -19.46 2.80 9.60
C GLU A 105 -19.74 1.96 8.33
N LEU A 106 -20.99 2.04 7.84
CA LEU A 106 -21.41 1.34 6.65
C LEU A 106 -21.22 2.23 5.42
N HIS A 107 -20.37 1.75 4.51
CA HIS A 107 -20.13 2.39 3.22
C HIS A 107 -21.01 1.73 2.14
N PRO A 108 -21.62 2.50 1.23
CA PRO A 108 -22.33 1.94 0.09
C PRO A 108 -21.34 1.16 -0.80
N CYS A 109 -21.46 -0.16 -0.84
CA CYS A 109 -20.66 -0.99 -1.76
C CYS A 109 -21.51 -1.32 -3.00
N LYS A 110 -20.99 -0.96 -4.19
CA LYS A 110 -21.48 -1.50 -5.45
C LYS A 110 -20.81 -2.87 -5.63
N LYS A 111 -21.56 -3.96 -5.48
CA LYS A 111 -21.05 -5.27 -5.91
C LYS A 111 -21.01 -5.28 -7.43
N VAL A 112 -19.83 -5.49 -8.01
CA VAL A 112 -19.71 -5.89 -9.41
C VAL A 112 -20.25 -7.32 -9.47
N VAL A 113 -21.29 -7.54 -10.27
CA VAL A 113 -21.82 -8.89 -10.50
C VAL A 113 -20.93 -9.51 -11.56
N GLU A 114 -20.05 -10.39 -11.14
CA GLU A 114 -19.30 -11.25 -12.06
C GLU A 114 -20.28 -12.16 -12.82
N PRO A 115 -19.96 -12.57 -14.06
CA PRO A 115 -20.77 -13.54 -14.79
C PRO A 115 -21.02 -14.78 -13.92
N LEU A 116 -22.25 -15.29 -13.94
CA LEU A 116 -22.60 -16.51 -13.21
C LEU A 116 -21.73 -17.65 -13.72
N LEU A 117 -20.79 -18.09 -12.88
CA LEU A 117 -19.97 -19.26 -13.15
C LEU A 117 -20.87 -20.50 -13.19
N SER A 118 -20.74 -21.30 -14.25
CA SER A 118 -21.30 -22.65 -14.29
C SER A 118 -20.66 -23.52 -13.20
N ASP A 119 -21.35 -24.59 -12.78
CA ASP A 119 -20.84 -25.48 -11.73
C ASP A 119 -19.53 -26.16 -12.17
N ASP A 120 -19.40 -26.51 -13.44
CA ASP A 120 -18.14 -27.01 -14.02
C ASP A 120 -16.99 -26.01 -13.89
N GLN A 121 -17.24 -24.72 -14.13
CA GLN A 121 -16.23 -23.69 -13.96
C GLN A 121 -15.83 -23.51 -12.49
N LYS A 122 -16.77 -23.67 -11.55
CA LYS A 122 -16.47 -23.63 -10.11
C LYS A 122 -15.58 -24.80 -9.73
N ILE A 123 -15.92 -26.02 -10.16
CA ILE A 123 -15.13 -27.24 -9.89
C ILE A 123 -13.71 -27.08 -10.46
N LYS A 124 -13.57 -26.60 -11.70
CA LYS A 124 -12.25 -26.37 -12.32
C LYS A 124 -11.41 -25.35 -11.52
N ARG A 125 -12.03 -24.24 -11.12
CA ARG A 125 -11.36 -23.20 -10.32
C ARG A 125 -10.96 -23.68 -8.94
N GLU A 126 -11.83 -24.43 -8.26
CA GLU A 126 -11.54 -25.01 -6.94
C GLU A 126 -10.41 -26.04 -7.03
N LYS A 127 -10.43 -26.91 -8.06
CA LYS A 127 -9.34 -27.85 -8.33
C LYS A 127 -8.01 -27.13 -8.54
N PHE A 128 -8.01 -26.07 -9.34
CA PHE A 128 -6.82 -25.25 -9.57
C PHE A 128 -6.33 -24.56 -8.29
N ALA A 129 -7.22 -23.96 -7.50
CA ALA A 129 -6.88 -23.33 -6.23
C ALA A 129 -6.26 -24.32 -5.24
N ASN A 130 -6.82 -25.53 -5.16
CA ASN A 130 -6.28 -26.62 -4.33
C ASN A 130 -4.92 -27.12 -4.83
N TRP A 131 -4.73 -27.16 -6.16
CA TRP A 131 -3.44 -27.48 -6.76
C TRP A 131 -2.39 -26.42 -6.42
N ILE A 132 -2.72 -25.13 -6.58
CA ILE A 132 -1.82 -24.01 -6.22
C ILE A 132 -1.47 -24.08 -4.73
N ARG A 133 -2.46 -24.21 -3.84
CA ARG A 133 -2.22 -24.32 -2.40
C ARG A 133 -1.22 -25.43 -2.05
N THR A 134 -1.28 -26.55 -2.77
CA THR A 134 -0.45 -27.72 -2.50
C THR A 134 0.92 -27.63 -3.17
N ASN A 135 1.02 -27.04 -4.36
CA ASN A 135 2.23 -27.14 -5.20
C ASN A 135 3.00 -25.82 -5.33
N PHE A 136 2.39 -24.69 -5.03
CA PHE A 136 3.06 -23.40 -5.04
C PHE A 136 4.19 -23.42 -3.99
N ARG A 137 5.43 -23.14 -4.44
CA ARG A 137 6.66 -23.11 -3.63
C ARG A 137 7.16 -24.46 -3.11
N LYS A 138 6.73 -25.59 -3.67
CA LYS A 138 7.40 -26.88 -3.41
C LYS A 138 8.84 -26.83 -3.93
N LYS A 139 9.78 -27.36 -3.15
CA LYS A 139 11.21 -27.39 -3.53
C LYS A 139 11.45 -28.15 -4.83
N GLU A 140 10.68 -29.21 -5.10
CA GLU A 140 10.80 -29.96 -6.37
C GLU A 140 10.24 -29.19 -7.57
N GLY A 141 9.46 -28.13 -7.35
CA GLY A 141 8.86 -27.32 -8.41
C GLY A 141 9.71 -26.12 -8.84
N TYR A 142 10.91 -25.93 -8.27
CA TYR A 142 11.82 -24.88 -8.71
C TYR A 142 12.71 -25.39 -9.85
N VAL A 143 12.72 -24.63 -10.94
CA VAL A 143 13.66 -24.79 -12.04
C VAL A 143 15.10 -24.54 -11.58
N ARG A 144 16.06 -25.27 -12.15
CA ARG A 144 17.46 -25.28 -11.71
C ARG A 144 18.44 -24.69 -12.73
N ASN A 145 17.98 -24.40 -13.94
CA ASN A 145 18.78 -23.83 -15.01
C ASN A 145 17.89 -23.06 -16.00
N GLU A 146 18.52 -22.29 -16.88
CA GLU A 146 17.87 -21.44 -17.86
C GLU A 146 17.13 -22.22 -18.95
N ASP A 147 17.52 -23.46 -19.24
CA ASP A 147 16.82 -24.31 -20.21
C ASP A 147 15.45 -24.75 -19.67
N GLU A 148 15.36 -25.12 -18.39
CA GLU A 148 14.10 -25.40 -17.70
C GLU A 148 13.20 -24.16 -17.62
N VAL A 149 13.77 -22.99 -17.29
CA VAL A 149 13.06 -21.71 -17.32
C VAL A 149 12.48 -21.45 -18.72
N ALA A 150 13.31 -21.59 -19.75
CA ALA A 150 12.89 -21.34 -21.13
C ALA A 150 11.80 -22.33 -21.58
N HIS A 151 11.90 -23.60 -21.18
CA HIS A 151 10.88 -24.60 -21.45
C HIS A 151 9.52 -24.20 -20.84
N ASP A 152 9.50 -23.86 -19.55
CA ASP A 152 8.26 -23.55 -18.85
C ASP A 152 7.64 -22.25 -19.36
N LEU A 153 8.46 -21.22 -19.61
CA LEU A 153 8.01 -19.98 -20.22
C LEU A 153 7.45 -20.20 -21.64
N HIS A 154 8.12 -21.03 -22.45
CA HIS A 154 7.65 -21.34 -23.80
C HIS A 154 6.31 -22.08 -23.79
N SER A 155 6.14 -23.02 -22.85
CA SER A 155 4.88 -23.74 -22.64
C SER A 155 3.74 -22.80 -22.27
N ILE A 156 3.99 -21.83 -21.38
CA ILE A 156 3.01 -20.80 -21.01
C ILE A 156 2.65 -19.93 -22.22
N LEU A 157 3.65 -19.41 -22.95
CA LEU A 157 3.42 -18.57 -24.13
C LEU A 157 2.60 -19.31 -25.18
N THR A 158 2.94 -20.58 -25.45
CA THR A 158 2.19 -21.42 -26.41
C THR A 158 0.71 -21.52 -26.03
N GLN A 159 0.41 -21.75 -24.75
CA GLN A 159 -0.97 -21.82 -24.26
C GLN A 159 -1.68 -20.46 -24.33
N VAL A 160 -0.98 -19.36 -24.02
CA VAL A 160 -1.53 -18.00 -24.12
C VAL A 160 -1.92 -17.68 -25.56
N PHE A 161 -1.05 -17.98 -26.53
CA PHE A 161 -1.32 -17.77 -27.95
C PHE A 161 -2.37 -18.74 -28.53
N GLN A 162 -2.57 -19.91 -27.93
CA GLN A 162 -3.70 -20.80 -28.26
C GLN A 162 -5.05 -20.22 -27.83
N ILE A 163 -5.11 -19.63 -26.63
CA ILE A 163 -6.33 -19.05 -26.08
C ILE A 163 -6.62 -17.69 -26.75
N SER A 164 -5.58 -16.89 -26.96
CA SER A 164 -5.66 -15.51 -27.44
C SER A 164 -5.11 -15.42 -28.88
N TYR A 165 -5.74 -16.19 -29.78
CA TYR A 165 -5.24 -16.37 -31.15
C TYR A 165 -5.11 -15.07 -31.95
N GLU A 166 -5.88 -14.04 -31.62
CA GLU A 166 -5.81 -12.70 -32.22
C GLU A 166 -4.41 -12.05 -32.13
N TYR A 167 -3.60 -12.42 -31.13
CA TYR A 167 -2.24 -11.88 -30.97
C TYR A 167 -1.17 -12.67 -31.71
N VAL A 168 -1.48 -13.81 -32.34
CA VAL A 168 -0.48 -14.65 -33.05
C VAL A 168 0.21 -13.88 -34.18
N ALA A 169 -0.54 -13.06 -34.91
CA ALA A 169 0.00 -12.22 -35.98
C ALA A 169 0.74 -10.97 -35.45
N SER A 170 0.51 -10.59 -34.19
CA SER A 170 1.10 -9.38 -33.61
C SER A 170 2.60 -9.54 -33.43
N PRO A 171 3.41 -8.49 -33.71
CA PRO A 171 4.84 -8.55 -33.46
C PRO A 171 5.09 -8.75 -31.96
N PHE A 172 5.85 -9.79 -31.62
CA PHE A 172 6.13 -10.17 -30.25
C PHE A 172 7.57 -9.79 -29.87
N TYR A 173 7.72 -9.17 -28.71
CA TYR A 173 9.02 -8.77 -28.16
C TYR A 173 9.14 -9.31 -26.74
N VAL A 174 10.34 -9.75 -26.37
CA VAL A 174 10.65 -10.17 -25.00
C VAL A 174 11.50 -9.10 -24.34
N ALA A 175 11.03 -8.58 -23.21
CA ALA A 175 11.79 -7.61 -22.41
C ALA A 175 12.02 -8.14 -21.00
N GLY A 176 13.11 -7.73 -20.37
CA GLY A 176 13.42 -8.09 -18.98
C GLY A 176 14.55 -7.25 -18.39
N GLU A 177 14.60 -7.21 -17.07
CA GLU A 177 15.53 -6.41 -16.27
C GLU A 177 16.31 -7.31 -15.31
N SER A 178 17.51 -6.91 -14.90
CA SER A 178 18.29 -7.61 -13.86
C SER A 178 18.61 -9.05 -14.26
N TYR A 179 18.13 -10.07 -13.55
CA TYR A 179 18.30 -11.47 -13.96
C TYR A 179 17.55 -11.81 -15.26
N GLY A 180 16.71 -10.90 -15.76
CA GLY A 180 16.21 -10.88 -17.12
C GLY A 180 17.32 -11.00 -18.17
N GLY A 181 18.56 -10.58 -17.87
CA GLY A 181 19.73 -10.82 -18.71
C GLY A 181 20.03 -12.30 -19.00
N LYS A 182 19.54 -13.23 -18.16
CA LYS A 182 19.59 -14.68 -18.40
C LYS A 182 18.30 -15.19 -19.04
N TYR A 183 17.15 -14.78 -18.50
CA TYR A 183 15.85 -15.30 -18.93
C TYR A 183 15.47 -14.87 -20.35
N VAL A 184 15.72 -13.61 -20.71
CA VAL A 184 15.32 -13.04 -22.00
C VAL A 184 16.03 -13.76 -23.16
N PRO A 185 17.38 -13.89 -23.20
CA PRO A 185 18.03 -14.68 -24.23
C PRO A 185 17.60 -16.14 -24.26
N ALA A 186 17.37 -16.75 -23.09
CA ALA A 186 16.97 -18.16 -23.00
C ALA A 186 15.62 -18.44 -23.68
N ILE A 187 14.59 -17.64 -23.36
CA ILE A 187 13.27 -17.80 -23.98
C ILE A 187 13.27 -17.39 -25.46
N VAL A 188 13.99 -16.32 -25.82
CA VAL A 188 14.11 -15.87 -27.22
C VAL A 188 14.75 -16.96 -28.08
N ARG A 189 15.84 -17.58 -27.60
CA ARG A 189 16.47 -18.72 -28.26
C ARG A 189 15.51 -19.90 -28.39
N LYS A 190 14.78 -20.24 -27.32
CA LYS A 190 13.81 -21.34 -27.31
C LYS A 190 12.72 -21.15 -28.36
N ILE A 191 12.12 -19.95 -28.41
CA ILE A 191 11.14 -19.57 -29.43
C ILE A 191 11.75 -19.68 -30.82
N HIS A 192 12.94 -19.12 -31.03
CA HIS A 192 13.62 -19.14 -32.33
C HIS A 192 13.85 -20.57 -32.85
N VAL A 193 14.27 -21.49 -31.98
CA VAL A 193 14.55 -22.89 -32.32
C VAL A 193 13.27 -23.70 -32.56
N GLU A 194 12.21 -23.49 -31.78
CA GLU A 194 10.98 -24.29 -31.88
C GLU A 194 9.98 -23.77 -32.92
N ASN A 195 9.97 -22.46 -33.18
CA ASN A 195 9.06 -21.83 -34.14
C ASN A 195 8.99 -22.48 -35.53
N PRO A 196 10.10 -22.95 -36.14
CA PRO A 196 10.05 -23.61 -37.45
C PRO A 196 9.14 -24.84 -37.49
N GLN A 197 9.08 -25.61 -36.39
CA GLN A 197 8.29 -26.84 -36.27
C GLN A 197 6.96 -26.63 -35.53
N ALA A 198 6.72 -25.44 -35.00
CA ALA A 198 5.52 -25.12 -34.23
C ALA A 198 4.28 -24.97 -35.14
N LYS A 199 3.15 -25.53 -34.67
CA LYS A 199 1.83 -25.34 -35.32
C LYS A 199 1.34 -23.89 -35.21
N ILE A 200 1.56 -23.27 -34.05
CA ILE A 200 1.29 -21.86 -33.80
C ILE A 200 2.65 -21.19 -33.62
N LYS A 201 3.01 -20.31 -34.55
CA LYS A 201 4.29 -19.61 -34.55
C LYS A 201 4.16 -18.32 -33.77
N ILE A 202 5.08 -18.08 -32.85
CA ILE A 202 5.17 -16.80 -32.14
C ILE A 202 5.90 -15.84 -33.07
N ASN A 203 5.27 -14.72 -33.45
CA ASN A 203 5.85 -13.72 -34.35
C ASN A 203 6.93 -12.87 -33.64
N LEU A 204 7.99 -13.53 -33.16
CA LEU A 204 9.12 -12.92 -32.45
C LEU A 204 9.87 -11.94 -33.36
N LYS A 205 9.96 -10.68 -32.94
CA LYS A 205 10.63 -9.60 -33.66
C LYS A 205 11.92 -9.12 -33.00
N GLY A 206 12.07 -9.31 -31.70
CA GLY A 206 13.28 -8.90 -31.00
C GLY A 206 13.17 -9.06 -29.50
N MET A 207 14.21 -8.56 -28.84
CA MET A 207 14.29 -8.56 -27.39
C MET A 207 14.95 -7.29 -26.88
N ALA A 208 14.64 -6.91 -25.64
CA ALA A 208 15.26 -5.82 -24.91
C ALA A 208 15.70 -6.31 -23.53
N ILE A 209 16.88 -5.90 -23.10
CA ILE A 209 17.44 -6.26 -21.79
C ILE A 209 17.90 -4.96 -21.14
N ASP A 210 17.40 -4.68 -19.95
CA ASP A 210 17.76 -3.50 -19.16
C ASP A 210 18.55 -3.92 -17.91
N ASP A 211 19.66 -3.24 -17.63
CA ASP A 211 20.57 -3.51 -16.50
C ASP A 211 20.78 -5.01 -16.19
N GLY A 212 20.97 -5.80 -17.24
CA GLY A 212 20.92 -7.26 -17.17
C GLY A 212 22.23 -7.91 -16.71
N LEU A 213 22.14 -8.94 -15.87
CA LEU A 213 23.28 -9.83 -15.58
C LEU A 213 23.43 -10.85 -16.74
N ILE A 214 24.21 -10.49 -17.74
CA ILE A 214 24.39 -11.25 -18.98
C ILE A 214 25.72 -12.02 -18.94
N ASP A 215 26.79 -11.33 -18.56
CA ASP A 215 28.16 -11.84 -18.52
C ASP A 215 28.84 -11.46 -17.20
N PRO A 216 28.62 -12.27 -16.15
CA PRO A 216 29.16 -12.00 -14.82
C PRO A 216 30.69 -11.85 -14.79
N TYR A 217 31.41 -12.55 -15.67
CA TYR A 217 32.87 -12.50 -15.70
C TYR A 217 33.40 -11.09 -16.01
N ASN A 218 32.76 -10.43 -16.98
CA ASN A 218 33.13 -9.09 -17.41
C ASN A 218 32.37 -7.99 -16.64
N GLN A 219 31.16 -8.26 -16.14
CA GLN A 219 30.31 -7.26 -15.46
C GLN A 219 30.62 -7.07 -13.97
N TRP A 220 31.26 -8.02 -13.29
CA TRP A 220 31.54 -7.92 -11.83
C TRP A 220 32.75 -7.06 -11.44
N ASP A 221 33.24 -6.22 -12.34
CA ASP A 221 34.34 -5.31 -12.10
C ASP A 221 33.84 -3.91 -11.70
N TYR A 222 33.30 -3.79 -10.49
CA TYR A 222 32.72 -2.53 -10.00
C TYR A 222 33.72 -1.62 -9.30
N GLY A 223 34.90 -2.12 -8.92
CA GLY A 223 35.85 -1.39 -8.07
C GLY A 223 36.22 -0.03 -8.64
N LEU A 224 36.62 0.02 -9.91
CA LEU A 224 37.01 1.27 -10.56
C LEU A 224 35.87 2.30 -10.61
N VAL A 225 34.66 1.86 -10.94
CA VAL A 225 33.49 2.74 -11.01
C VAL A 225 33.17 3.30 -9.62
N MET A 226 33.12 2.44 -8.61
CA MET A 226 32.85 2.84 -7.22
C MET A 226 33.89 3.84 -6.72
N TYR A 227 35.16 3.66 -7.05
CA TYR A 227 36.23 4.58 -6.69
C TYR A 227 36.06 5.94 -7.39
N GLN A 228 35.82 5.93 -8.70
CA GLN A 228 35.66 7.15 -9.50
C GLN A 228 34.46 8.01 -9.07
N VAL A 229 33.36 7.38 -8.61
CA VAL A 229 32.20 8.11 -8.09
C VAL A 229 32.31 8.48 -6.60
N GLY A 230 33.44 8.15 -5.95
CA GLY A 230 33.71 8.48 -4.55
C GLY A 230 32.93 7.64 -3.55
N LEU A 231 32.47 6.45 -3.93
CA LEU A 231 31.80 5.51 -3.02
C LEU A 231 32.79 4.70 -2.18
N ILE A 232 34.01 4.49 -2.67
CA ILE A 232 35.07 3.76 -1.98
C ILE A 232 36.40 4.50 -2.04
N ASP A 233 37.27 4.26 -1.08
CA ASP A 233 38.65 4.77 -1.06
C ASP A 233 39.66 3.83 -1.76
N GLU A 234 40.94 4.21 -1.76
CA GLU A 234 42.01 3.43 -2.40
C GLU A 234 42.23 2.06 -1.75
N GLN A 235 42.07 1.95 -0.42
CA GLN A 235 42.23 0.68 0.28
C GLN A 235 41.07 -0.26 -0.02
N GLU A 236 39.86 0.28 -0.11
CA GLU A 236 38.67 -0.45 -0.50
C GLU A 236 38.71 -0.89 -1.98
N LEU A 237 39.26 -0.06 -2.87
CA LEU A 237 39.48 -0.42 -4.27
C LEU A 237 40.40 -1.65 -4.40
N GLU A 238 41.49 -1.71 -3.63
CA GLU A 238 42.39 -2.87 -3.62
C GLU A 238 41.64 -4.14 -3.18
N ARG A 239 40.84 -4.04 -2.12
CA ARG A 239 40.03 -5.17 -1.61
C ARG A 239 39.02 -5.66 -2.64
N VAL A 240 38.26 -4.75 -3.26
CA VAL A 240 37.27 -5.10 -4.29
C VAL A 240 37.97 -5.75 -5.48
N SER A 241 39.13 -5.23 -5.90
CA SER A 241 39.90 -5.79 -7.01
C SER A 241 40.35 -7.23 -6.75
N ILE A 242 40.80 -7.53 -5.52
CA ILE A 242 41.15 -8.90 -5.11
C ILE A 242 39.92 -9.81 -5.15
N GLN A 243 38.77 -9.36 -4.63
CA GLN A 243 37.54 -10.16 -4.66
C GLN A 243 37.04 -10.41 -6.08
N THR A 244 37.08 -9.41 -6.97
CA THR A 244 36.74 -9.57 -8.38
C THR A 244 37.64 -10.61 -9.06
N GLN A 245 38.95 -10.62 -8.79
CA GLN A 245 39.87 -11.62 -9.33
C GLN A 245 39.56 -13.03 -8.79
N LEU A 246 39.27 -13.17 -7.50
CA LEU A 246 38.85 -14.44 -6.90
C LEU A 246 37.55 -14.95 -7.53
N GLY A 247 36.57 -14.07 -7.73
CA GLY A 247 35.31 -14.37 -8.41
C GLY A 247 35.53 -14.84 -9.85
N ARG A 248 36.33 -14.13 -10.65
CA ARG A 248 36.69 -14.52 -12.03
C ARG A 248 37.34 -15.90 -12.07
N ARG A 249 38.31 -16.16 -11.18
CA ARG A 249 38.97 -17.47 -11.08
C ARG A 249 38.01 -18.59 -10.70
N ALA A 250 37.09 -18.34 -9.77
CA ALA A 250 36.07 -19.32 -9.40
C ALA A 250 35.10 -19.62 -10.57
N ILE A 251 34.77 -18.62 -11.40
CA ILE A 251 34.01 -18.84 -12.65
C ILE A 251 34.78 -19.74 -13.62
N GLU A 252 36.07 -19.46 -13.87
CA GLU A 252 36.92 -20.27 -14.76
C GLU A 252 37.03 -21.73 -14.30
N LEU A 253 37.12 -21.94 -12.98
CA LEU A 253 37.14 -23.28 -12.37
C LEU A 253 35.75 -23.93 -12.24
N LYS A 254 34.69 -23.26 -12.71
CA LYS A 254 33.28 -23.70 -12.60
C LYS A 254 32.81 -23.92 -11.15
N GLN A 255 33.41 -23.21 -10.20
CA GLN A 255 33.11 -23.27 -8.76
C GLN A 255 32.06 -22.21 -8.38
N TYR A 256 30.88 -22.27 -8.99
CA TYR A 256 29.88 -21.20 -8.92
C TYR A 256 29.29 -20.95 -7.51
N LEU A 257 29.35 -21.93 -6.61
CA LEU A 257 28.94 -21.74 -5.20
C LEU A 257 29.90 -20.85 -4.42
N LEU A 258 31.19 -20.82 -4.77
CA LEU A 258 32.17 -19.98 -4.08
C LEU A 258 32.02 -18.52 -4.50
N VAL A 259 31.64 -18.30 -5.77
CA VAL A 259 31.37 -16.98 -6.34
C VAL A 259 30.31 -16.21 -5.54
N SER A 260 29.29 -16.89 -5.00
CA SER A 260 28.22 -16.23 -4.24
C SER A 260 28.65 -15.72 -2.85
N PHE A 261 29.81 -16.14 -2.34
CA PHE A 261 30.35 -15.72 -1.05
C PHE A 261 31.47 -14.68 -1.15
N SER A 262 31.92 -14.37 -2.37
CA SER A 262 32.99 -13.41 -2.64
C SER A 262 32.50 -11.99 -2.93
N ILE A 263 31.19 -11.74 -2.77
CA ILE A 263 30.52 -10.45 -3.00
C ILE A 263 29.99 -9.90 -1.67
#